data_AF-A0A7X5SBT1-F1
#
_entry.id   AF-A0A7X5SBT1-F1
#
_cell.length_a   1.000
_cell.length_b   1.000
_cell.length_c   1.000
_cell.angle_alpha   90.00
_cell.angle_beta   90.00
_cell.angle_gamma   90.00
#
_symmetry.space_group_name_H-M   'P 1'
#
loop_
_entity.id
_entity.type
_entity.pdbx_description
1 polymer ?
#
loop_
_entity_poly.entity_id
_entity_poly.type
_entity_poly.pdbx_seq_one_letter_code
_entity_poly.pdbx_strand_id
1 'polypeptide(L)'
;SDDAQGALLRAVAFVQGEIRYVGLDMGENSHAPHTPEVTLRNRYGDCKDKATLLIALLQLAGIRAEPVLVSSDKGHGLDLRLPSPYAFDHVVVRAHLPQGEVWVDATR
;
A
#
# COMPACT_ATOMS: atom_id res chain seq x y z
N SER A 1 23.82 -4.90 2.70
CA SER A 1 22.44 -5.00 2.19
C SER A 1 22.57 -5.37 0.73
N ASP A 2 22.36 -6.64 0.37
CA ASP A 2 22.93 -7.17 -0.88
C ASP A 2 22.13 -6.81 -2.15
N ASP A 3 20.87 -6.39 -2.04
CA ASP A 3 20.08 -5.87 -3.18
C ASP A 3 18.72 -5.31 -2.71
N ALA A 4 18.71 -4.18 -1.99
CA ALA A 4 17.45 -3.61 -1.48
C ALA A 4 16.50 -3.19 -2.61
N GLN A 5 17.06 -2.70 -3.73
CA GLN A 5 16.29 -2.28 -4.88
C GLN A 5 15.62 -3.46 -5.60
N GLY A 6 16.35 -4.55 -5.85
CA GLY A 6 15.72 -5.72 -6.45
C GLY A 6 14.79 -6.44 -5.49
N ALA A 7 15.02 -6.39 -4.16
CA ALA A 7 14.04 -6.88 -3.19
C ALA A 7 12.72 -6.08 -3.27
N LEU A 8 12.80 -4.75 -3.35
CA LEU A 8 11.64 -3.90 -3.59
C LEU A 8 10.93 -4.31 -4.90
N LEU A 9 11.65 -4.36 -6.02
CA LEU A 9 11.06 -4.69 -7.32
C LEU A 9 10.37 -6.06 -7.35
N ARG A 10 10.96 -7.08 -6.71
CA ARG A 10 10.36 -8.42 -6.62
C ARG A 10 9.09 -8.41 -5.76
N ALA A 11 9.10 -7.71 -4.62
CA ALA A 11 7.93 -7.59 -3.77
C ALA A 11 6.78 -6.86 -4.49
N VAL A 12 7.10 -5.77 -5.20
CA VAL A 12 6.13 -5.01 -5.99
C VAL A 12 5.54 -5.86 -7.10
N ALA A 13 6.39 -6.48 -7.92
CA ALA A 13 5.94 -7.36 -9.00
C ALA A 13 5.06 -8.51 -8.49
N PHE A 14 5.42 -9.10 -7.36
CA PHE A 14 4.61 -10.14 -6.72
C PHE A 14 3.24 -9.60 -6.29
N VAL A 15 3.18 -8.49 -5.55
CA VAL A 15 1.89 -7.96 -5.07
C VAL A 15 1.00 -7.52 -6.24
N GLN A 16 1.58 -6.92 -7.28
CA GLN A 16 0.83 -6.46 -8.46
C GLN A 16 0.36 -7.64 -9.32
N GLY A 17 1.21 -8.63 -9.56
CA GLY A 17 0.91 -9.78 -10.42
C GLY A 17 0.09 -10.89 -9.76
N GLU A 18 0.32 -11.15 -8.46
CA GLU A 18 -0.22 -12.35 -7.79
C GLU A 18 -1.42 -12.06 -6.87
N ILE A 19 -1.77 -10.79 -6.66
CA ILE A 19 -2.90 -10.40 -5.80
C ILE A 19 -3.90 -9.63 -6.65
N ARG A 20 -5.05 -10.25 -6.92
CA ARG A 20 -6.09 -9.64 -7.73
C ARG A 20 -6.76 -8.49 -6.99
N TYR A 21 -6.90 -7.35 -7.66
CA TYR A 21 -7.66 -6.23 -7.12
C TYR A 21 -9.14 -6.58 -7.06
N VAL A 22 -9.74 -6.43 -5.89
CA VAL A 22 -11.19 -6.52 -5.69
C VAL A 22 -11.61 -5.26 -4.96
N GLY A 23 -12.39 -4.42 -5.64
CA GLY A 23 -13.10 -3.32 -5.00
C GLY A 23 -14.18 -3.91 -4.11
N LEU A 24 -13.80 -4.34 -2.91
CA LEU A 24 -14.76 -4.57 -1.84
C LEU A 24 -15.34 -3.19 -1.57
N ASP A 25 -16.64 -3.02 -1.87
CA ASP A 25 -17.33 -1.75 -1.79
C ASP A 25 -16.89 -0.99 -0.53
N MET A 26 -16.61 0.30 -0.69
CA MET A 26 -16.37 1.25 0.41
C MET A 26 -17.67 1.43 1.24
N GLY A 27 -18.26 0.34 1.71
CA GLY A 27 -19.38 0.32 2.62
C GLY A 27 -18.95 0.84 3.97
N GLU A 28 -19.91 1.43 4.69
CA GLU A 28 -19.79 2.27 5.89
C GLU A 28 -18.99 1.67 7.08
N ASN A 29 -18.40 0.47 6.97
CA ASN A 29 -17.68 -0.23 8.02
C ASN A 29 -16.31 -0.87 7.62
N SER A 30 -15.79 -0.70 6.39
CA SER A 30 -14.57 -1.44 5.93
C SER A 30 -13.27 -0.61 6.02
N HIS A 31 -12.97 -0.05 7.19
CA HIS A 31 -11.78 0.81 7.34
C HIS A 31 -10.47 0.05 7.55
N ALA A 32 -10.52 -1.16 8.10
CA ALA A 32 -9.33 -1.95 8.41
C ALA A 32 -8.96 -2.87 7.24
N PRO A 33 -7.69 -2.88 6.78
CA PRO A 33 -7.23 -3.89 5.85
C PRO A 33 -7.29 -5.28 6.49
N HIS A 34 -7.44 -6.30 5.66
CA HIS A 34 -7.11 -7.66 6.05
C HIS A 34 -5.63 -7.76 6.42
N THR A 35 -5.29 -8.76 7.24
CA THR A 35 -3.88 -9.00 7.56
C THR A 35 -3.13 -9.47 6.31
N PRO A 36 -1.80 -9.23 6.21
CA PRO A 36 -0.98 -9.70 5.09
C PRO A 36 -1.16 -11.19 4.80
N GLU A 37 -1.31 -12.02 5.83
CA GLU A 37 -1.46 -13.47 5.70
C GLU A 37 -2.78 -13.84 5.04
N VAL A 38 -3.87 -13.11 5.36
CA VAL A 38 -5.18 -13.33 4.74
C VAL A 38 -5.16 -12.90 3.28
N THR A 39 -4.62 -11.72 2.97
CA THR A 39 -4.48 -11.24 1.58
C THR A 39 -3.61 -12.19 0.74
N LEU A 40 -2.49 -12.64 1.29
CA LEU A 40 -1.58 -13.57 0.64
C LEU A 40 -2.24 -14.94 0.39
N ARG A 41 -2.98 -15.47 1.37
CA ARG A 41 -3.68 -16.74 1.23
C ARG A 41 -4.81 -16.66 0.21
N ASN A 42 -5.60 -15.59 0.27
CA ASN A 42 -6.80 -15.43 -0.54
C ASN A 42 -6.48 -14.97 -1.97
N ARG A 43 -5.31 -14.38 -2.20
CA ARG A 43 -4.85 -13.87 -3.50
C ARG A 43 -5.74 -12.78 -4.10
N TYR A 44 -6.46 -12.04 -3.25
CA TYR A 44 -7.19 -10.85 -3.64
C TYR A 44 -7.32 -9.85 -2.47
N GLY A 45 -7.60 -8.59 -2.80
CA GLY A 45 -7.85 -7.53 -1.83
C GLY A 45 -8.01 -6.16 -2.51
N ASP A 46 -8.37 -5.15 -1.72
CA ASP A 46 -8.46 -3.75 -2.17
C ASP A 46 -7.09 -3.05 -2.14
N CYS A 47 -7.07 -1.71 -2.25
CA CYS A 47 -5.84 -0.93 -2.19
C CYS A 47 -5.12 -1.02 -0.84
N LYS A 48 -5.85 -1.10 0.28
CA LYS A 48 -5.31 -1.17 1.63
C LYS A 48 -4.71 -2.54 1.89
N ASP A 49 -5.39 -3.60 1.45
CA ASP A 49 -4.93 -4.98 1.56
C ASP A 49 -3.60 -5.17 0.82
N LYS A 50 -3.53 -4.70 -0.44
CA LYS A 50 -2.31 -4.81 -1.27
C LYS A 50 -1.17 -3.95 -0.71
N ALA A 51 -1.45 -2.74 -0.24
CA ALA A 51 -0.44 -1.90 0.41
C ALA A 51 0.10 -2.53 1.70
N THR A 52 -0.78 -3.09 2.53
CA THR A 52 -0.43 -3.75 3.79
C THR A 52 0.44 -4.98 3.57
N LEU A 53 0.10 -5.81 2.57
CA LEU A 53 0.92 -6.95 2.18
C LEU A 53 2.30 -6.51 1.66
N LEU A 54 2.37 -5.47 0.82
CA LEU A 54 3.64 -4.95 0.31
C LEU A 54 4.54 -4.47 1.45
N ILE A 55 4.00 -3.72 2.41
CA ILE A 55 4.76 -3.24 3.58
C ILE A 55 5.32 -4.41 4.38
N ALA A 56 4.53 -5.44 4.64
CA ALA A 56 4.98 -6.63 5.38
C ALA A 56 6.14 -7.33 4.67
N LEU A 57 6.05 -7.51 3.34
CA LEU A 57 7.14 -8.10 2.54
C LEU A 57 8.42 -7.27 2.57
N LEU A 58 8.30 -5.94 2.50
CA LEU A 58 9.44 -5.03 2.56
C LEU A 58 10.10 -5.06 3.95
N GLN A 59 9.31 -5.08 5.02
CA GLN A 59 9.82 -5.20 6.39
C GLN A 59 10.59 -6.50 6.58
N LEU A 60 10.10 -7.62 6.06
CA LEU A 60 10.81 -8.91 6.06
C LEU A 60 12.12 -8.87 5.26
N ALA A 61 12.18 -8.05 4.21
CA ALA A 61 13.40 -7.80 3.43
C ALA A 61 14.35 -6.77 4.07
N GLY A 62 14.05 -6.29 5.28
CA GLY A 62 14.85 -5.27 5.98
C GLY A 62 14.68 -3.85 5.43
N ILE A 63 13.63 -3.60 4.63
CA ILE A 63 13.30 -2.28 4.06
C ILE A 63 12.20 -1.67 4.91
N ARG A 64 12.47 -0.52 5.52
CA ARG A 64 11.43 0.25 6.22
C ARG A 64 10.43 0.77 5.19
N ALA A 65 9.14 0.58 5.47
CA ALA A 65 8.07 1.10 4.65
C ALA A 65 6.83 1.45 5.48
N GLU A 66 6.04 2.40 5.00
CA GLU A 66 4.80 2.85 5.63
C GLU A 66 3.70 3.16 4.59
N PRO A 67 2.41 3.06 4.97
CA PRO A 67 1.32 3.43 4.09
C PRO A 67 1.17 4.95 4.06
N VAL A 68 0.86 5.49 2.89
CA VAL A 68 0.52 6.91 2.71
C VAL A 68 -0.83 7.00 2.02
N LEU A 69 -1.74 7.73 2.67
CA LEU A 69 -3.09 7.96 2.17
C LEU A 69 -3.07 9.09 1.15
N VAL A 70 -3.66 8.85 -0.02
CA VAL A 70 -3.72 9.78 -1.15
C VAL A 70 -5.18 10.11 -1.45
N SER A 71 -5.42 11.37 -1.79
CA SER A 71 -6.70 11.87 -2.29
C SER A 71 -6.53 12.20 -3.77
N SER A 72 -7.20 11.49 -4.66
CA SER A 72 -7.14 11.74 -6.11
C SER A 72 -7.91 13.01 -6.50
N ASP A 73 -8.69 13.58 -5.57
CA ASP A 73 -9.70 14.58 -5.90
C ASP A 73 -9.24 16.04 -5.72
N LYS A 74 -8.16 16.37 -4.97
CA LYS A 74 -7.87 17.79 -4.65
C LYS A 74 -6.41 18.19 -4.51
N GLY A 75 -5.90 18.86 -5.55
CA GLY A 75 -4.68 19.67 -5.50
C GLY A 75 -4.75 20.95 -4.64
N HIS A 76 -5.84 21.22 -3.91
CA HIS A 76 -6.04 22.50 -3.22
C HIS A 76 -6.86 22.44 -1.90
N GLY A 77 -6.56 21.57 -0.93
CA GLY A 77 -7.34 21.69 0.33
C GLY A 77 -7.09 20.73 1.48
N LEU A 78 -5.84 20.33 1.75
CA LEU A 78 -5.53 19.56 2.98
C LEU A 78 -5.44 20.43 4.24
N ASP A 79 -5.56 21.76 4.13
CA ASP A 79 -5.18 22.67 5.22
C ASP A 79 -6.28 22.95 6.26
N LEU A 80 -7.51 22.42 6.12
CA LEU A 80 -8.64 22.82 6.99
C LEU A 80 -9.64 21.71 7.38
N ARG A 81 -9.33 20.43 7.18
CA ARG A 81 -10.24 19.35 7.62
C ARG A 81 -9.51 18.36 8.52
N LEU A 82 -10.15 18.02 9.63
CA LEU A 82 -9.74 16.93 10.52
C LEU A 82 -9.44 15.68 9.69
N PRO A 83 -8.38 14.92 10.01
CA PRO A 83 -8.06 13.68 9.32
C PRO A 83 -9.29 12.77 9.38
N SER A 84 -9.86 12.50 8.21
CA SER A 84 -11.07 11.72 8.04
C SER A 84 -10.74 10.55 7.12
N PRO A 85 -11.19 9.33 7.42
CA PRO A 85 -11.03 8.20 6.50
C PRO A 85 -11.64 8.45 5.12
N TYR A 86 -12.58 9.39 5.02
CA TYR A 86 -13.24 9.82 3.78
C TYR A 86 -12.45 10.88 2.99
N ALA A 87 -11.31 11.37 3.49
CA ALA A 87 -10.49 12.36 2.79
C ALA A 87 -9.54 11.74 1.75
N PHE A 88 -9.47 10.41 1.68
CA PHE A 88 -8.53 9.66 0.85
C PHE A 88 -9.28 8.59 0.04
N ASP A 89 -8.91 8.41 -1.21
CA ASP A 89 -9.48 7.40 -2.11
C ASP A 89 -8.46 6.33 -2.52
N HIS A 90 -7.19 6.49 -2.13
CA HIS A 90 -6.12 5.56 -2.49
C HIS A 90 -5.02 5.43 -1.42
N VAL A 91 -4.29 4.32 -1.44
CA VAL A 91 -3.15 4.07 -0.55
C VAL A 91 -1.92 3.70 -1.39
N VAL A 92 -0.83 4.44 -1.17
CA VAL A 92 0.49 4.13 -1.72
C VAL A 92 1.46 3.74 -0.60
N VAL A 93 2.56 3.10 -0.94
CA VAL A 93 3.61 2.70 0.01
C VAL A 93 4.83 3.58 -0.19
N ARG A 94 5.32 4.18 0.90
CA ARG A 94 6.63 4.84 0.92
C ARG A 94 7.67 3.89 1.48
N ALA A 95 8.69 3.56 0.70
CA ALA A 95 9.78 2.67 1.06
C ALA A 95 11.10 3.45 1.18
N HIS A 96 11.90 3.12 2.21
CA HIS A 96 13.18 3.78 2.50
C HIS A 96 14.34 2.94 2.00
N LEU A 97 14.96 3.35 0.90
CA LEU A 97 16.16 2.70 0.36
C LEU A 97 17.43 3.51 0.70
N PRO A 98 18.63 2.90 0.65
CA PRO A 98 19.89 3.63 0.86
C PRO A 98 20.09 4.83 -0.07
N GLN A 99 19.55 4.78 -1.29
CA GLN A 99 19.61 5.84 -2.30
C GLN A 99 18.50 6.89 -2.18
N GLY A 100 17.54 6.72 -1.27
CA GLY A 100 16.42 7.64 -1.08
C GLY A 100 15.07 6.95 -0.91
N GLU A 101 14.04 7.76 -0.64
CA GLU A 101 12.66 7.30 -0.52
C GLU A 101 12.05 7.01 -1.90
N VAL A 102 11.29 5.92 -2.00
CA VAL A 102 10.55 5.53 -3.20
C VAL A 102 9.07 5.39 -2.87
N TRP A 103 8.22 5.85 -3.78
CA TRP A 103 6.77 5.80 -3.67
C TRP A 103 6.23 4.74 -4.62
N VAL A 104 5.44 3.80 -4.10
CA VAL A 104 4.94 2.65 -4.85
C VAL A 104 3.44 2.55 -4.73
N ASP A 105 2.77 2.47 -5.89
CA ASP A 105 1.38 2.08 -5.98
C ASP A 105 1.29 0.55 -6.06
N ALA A 106 0.79 -0.09 -5.01
CA ALA A 106 0.66 -1.56 -4.97
C ALA A 106 -0.41 -2.10 -5.94
N THR A 107 -1.25 -1.22 -6.52
CA THR A 107 -2.40 -1.58 -7.35
C THR A 107 -2.20 -1.48 -8.85
N ARG A 108 -1.09 -0.87 -9.31
CA ARG A 108 -0.84 -0.56 -10.73
C ARG A 108 0.40 -1.24 -11.28
#